data_AF-A0A6B9YMH4-F1
#
_entry.id   AF-A0A6B9YMH4-F1
#
_cell.length_a   1.000
_cell.length_b   1.000
_cell.length_c   1.000
_cell.angle_alpha   90.00
_cell.angle_beta   90.00
_cell.angle_gamma   90.00
#
_symmetry.space_group_name_H-M   'P 1'
#
loop_
_entity.id
_entity.type
_entity.pdbx_description
1 polymer ?
#
loop_
_entity_poly.entity_id
_entity_poly.type
_entity_poly.pdbx_seq_one_letter_code
_entity_poly.pdbx_strand_id
1 'polypeptide(L)'
;MSTTNSVLDPKTSPSFPIAAKVTLGDTQLRKNVRHATEVIQNKRARVVGEMPDWQQLRESGKQIREHAMANLDYYLEEFERNCTRAGGVVHWARDGEEAKRIVTELVKTHASPQNPEVIKIKSMTTEEIHLNLALEAAGIKAYETDLAELIIQLGHDQPSHIVVPALHKNRQQIREIFQREMNLPELGEKPQDLADAARRFLREKFLRVNTAVSGANFLIAETGGVCIVESEGNGRMCLTLPETLITVAGIDKILPRYQDLEVVLQLLPRSATGERMNPYNSLWTGVRPGDGPKNFHVVLMDNARTAVLADGEGRQTLNCIRCAACQNACPVYRQTGGHAYGSVYAGPIGAILTPQLQQLHHAQTLPYASSLCGACYEVCPVKINIPEVLIHLRNKVVKQNGPLNPEALAMKAAGAIFKSERRFRAAQRLGRIAETPLVGKDGWIGWLPGMLGGWTQVRDLREMPKETFREWWEKRGKRGN
;
A
#
# COMPACT_ATOMS: atom_id res chain seq x y z
N MET A 1 -20.26 14.98 14.42
CA MET A 1 -19.31 15.83 13.68
C MET A 1 -19.01 15.12 12.38
N SER A 2 -19.62 15.61 11.29
CA SER A 2 -19.42 15.07 9.94
C SER A 2 -17.95 15.25 9.58
N THR A 3 -17.18 14.17 9.62
CA THR A 3 -15.83 14.17 9.04
C THR A 3 -16.03 14.36 7.55
N THR A 4 -15.71 15.56 7.06
CA THR A 4 -15.57 15.82 5.63
C THR A 4 -14.80 14.66 5.01
N ASN A 5 -15.43 14.00 4.03
CA ASN A 5 -14.88 12.91 3.22
C ASN A 5 -13.62 13.41 2.49
N SER A 6 -12.50 13.54 3.20
CA SER A 6 -11.22 13.82 2.57
C SER A 6 -10.78 12.53 1.90
N VAL A 7 -10.79 12.55 0.58
CA VAL A 7 -10.17 11.55 -0.29
C VAL A 7 -8.77 11.24 0.23
N LEU A 8 -8.35 9.97 0.20
CA LEU A 8 -6.99 9.56 0.59
C LEU A 8 -5.93 10.07 -0.38
N ASP A 9 -5.65 11.37 -0.31
CA ASP A 9 -4.64 12.07 -1.09
C ASP A 9 -3.47 12.49 -0.17
N PRO A 10 -2.24 12.02 -0.42
CA PRO A 10 -1.05 12.41 0.33
C PRO A 10 -0.81 13.92 0.42
N LYS A 11 -1.34 14.70 -0.53
CA LYS A 11 -1.18 16.16 -0.59
C LYS A 11 -2.01 16.88 0.47
N THR A 12 -3.19 16.35 0.80
CA THR A 12 -4.17 17.00 1.68
C THR A 12 -4.38 16.24 2.98
N SER A 13 -4.00 14.96 3.03
CA SER A 13 -4.14 14.12 4.21
C SER A 13 -3.27 14.62 5.37
N PRO A 14 -3.75 14.51 6.63
CA PRO A 14 -2.92 14.80 7.79
C PRO A 14 -1.72 13.85 7.86
N SER A 15 -0.63 14.33 8.46
CA SER A 15 0.54 13.49 8.70
C SER A 15 0.21 12.24 9.53
N PHE A 16 0.96 11.16 9.33
CA PHE A 16 0.67 9.87 9.98
C PHE A 16 0.51 9.97 11.51
N PRO A 17 1.37 10.68 12.27
CA PRO A 17 1.19 10.78 13.73
C PRO A 17 -0.14 11.42 14.14
N ILE A 18 -0.62 12.41 13.36
CA ILE A 18 -1.90 13.09 13.62
C ILE A 18 -3.07 12.14 13.29
N ALA A 19 -3.04 11.53 12.11
CA ALA A 19 -4.08 10.61 11.64
C ALA A 19 -4.16 9.33 12.51
N ALA A 20 -3.01 8.83 12.94
CA ALA A 20 -2.89 7.68 13.83
C ALA A 20 -3.56 7.97 15.19
N LYS A 21 -3.41 9.18 15.75
CA LYS A 21 -4.04 9.53 17.03
C LYS A 21 -5.56 9.44 16.98
N VAL A 22 -6.17 9.85 15.86
CA VAL A 22 -7.62 9.74 15.64
C VAL A 22 -8.04 8.28 15.53
N THR A 23 -7.41 7.51 14.64
CA THR A 23 -7.76 6.10 14.40
C THR A 23 -7.52 5.19 15.61
N LEU A 24 -6.54 5.52 16.46
CA LEU A 24 -6.29 4.78 17.71
C LEU A 24 -7.46 4.85 18.71
N GLY A 25 -8.28 5.91 18.63
CA GLY A 25 -9.50 6.07 19.41
C GLY A 25 -10.70 5.24 18.91
N ASP A 26 -10.66 4.75 17.66
CA ASP A 26 -11.72 3.91 17.09
C ASP A 26 -11.51 2.43 17.48
N THR A 27 -12.19 2.02 18.55
CA THR A 27 -12.10 0.66 19.08
C THR A 27 -12.71 -0.39 18.13
N GLN A 28 -13.74 -0.03 17.37
CA GLN A 28 -14.42 -0.92 16.43
C GLN A 28 -13.52 -1.21 15.22
N LEU A 29 -12.96 -0.17 14.61
CA LEU A 29 -11.99 -0.30 13.52
C LEU A 29 -10.81 -1.18 13.95
N ARG A 30 -10.24 -0.90 15.14
CA ARG A 30 -9.11 -1.67 15.67
C ARG A 30 -9.44 -3.14 15.90
N LYS A 31 -10.65 -3.44 16.37
CA LYS A 31 -11.13 -4.81 16.54
C LYS A 31 -11.28 -5.52 15.19
N ASN A 32 -11.89 -4.84 14.21
CA ASN A 32 -12.11 -5.38 12.86
C ASN A 32 -10.79 -5.68 12.15
N VAL A 33 -9.86 -4.70 12.11
CA VAL A 33 -8.54 -4.85 11.47
C VAL A 33 -7.74 -5.96 12.13
N ARG A 34 -7.70 -6.02 13.47
CA ARG A 34 -6.97 -7.07 14.19
C ARG A 34 -7.51 -8.46 13.90
N HIS A 35 -8.82 -8.64 13.99
CA HIS A 35 -9.45 -9.93 13.72
C HIS A 35 -9.18 -10.40 12.30
N ALA A 36 -9.40 -9.53 11.31
CA ALA A 36 -9.25 -9.89 9.91
C ALA A 36 -7.79 -10.20 9.54
N THR A 37 -6.83 -9.40 10.03
CA THR A 37 -5.40 -9.66 9.80
C THR A 37 -4.94 -10.99 10.43
N GLU A 38 -5.41 -11.32 11.64
CA GLU A 38 -5.12 -12.61 12.30
C GLU A 38 -5.67 -13.80 11.51
N VAL A 39 -6.91 -13.71 11.03
CA VAL A 39 -7.51 -14.77 10.19
C VAL A 39 -6.69 -14.98 8.92
N ILE A 40 -6.30 -13.91 8.23
CA ILE A 40 -5.51 -14.00 6.99
C ILE A 40 -4.12 -14.57 7.27
N GLN A 41 -3.44 -14.13 8.33
CA GLN A 41 -2.12 -14.63 8.70
C GLN A 41 -2.14 -16.13 9.03
N ASN A 42 -3.13 -16.60 9.79
CA ASN A 42 -3.27 -18.01 10.13
C ASN A 42 -3.54 -18.87 8.89
N LYS A 43 -4.43 -18.42 7.99
CA LYS A 43 -4.68 -19.10 6.72
C LYS A 43 -3.42 -19.18 5.87
N ARG A 44 -2.69 -18.06 5.72
CA ARG A 44 -1.42 -18.00 5.00
C ARG A 44 -0.40 -18.99 5.58
N ALA A 45 -0.20 -18.99 6.90
CA ALA A 45 0.77 -19.88 7.54
C ALA A 45 0.50 -21.35 7.20
N ARG A 46 -0.77 -21.76 7.21
CA ARG A 46 -1.19 -23.11 6.81
C ARG A 46 -0.85 -23.42 5.35
N VAL A 47 -1.32 -22.60 4.39
CA VAL A 47 -1.12 -22.90 2.96
C VAL A 47 0.32 -22.73 2.48
N VAL A 48 1.10 -21.89 3.16
CA VAL A 48 2.55 -21.79 2.95
C VAL A 48 3.25 -23.03 3.49
N GLY A 49 2.83 -23.55 4.65
CA GLY A 49 3.38 -24.78 5.23
C GLY A 49 3.13 -26.03 4.38
N GLU A 50 2.20 -25.98 3.43
CA GLU A 50 1.97 -27.05 2.45
C GLU A 50 3.03 -27.10 1.34
N MET A 51 3.83 -26.03 1.17
CA MET A 51 4.81 -25.89 0.09
C MET A 51 6.24 -26.15 0.61
N PRO A 52 6.82 -27.34 0.39
CA PRO A 52 8.17 -27.66 0.88
C PRO A 52 9.26 -26.78 0.25
N ASP A 53 8.99 -26.26 -0.94
CA ASP A 53 9.88 -25.43 -1.75
C ASP A 53 9.55 -23.92 -1.66
N TRP A 54 8.79 -23.49 -0.64
CA TRP A 54 8.31 -22.10 -0.54
C TRP A 54 9.44 -21.06 -0.63
N GLN A 55 10.60 -21.32 -0.04
CA GLN A 55 11.73 -20.37 -0.08
C GLN A 55 12.37 -20.29 -1.46
N GLN A 56 12.43 -21.41 -2.20
CA GLN A 56 12.86 -21.45 -3.60
C GLN A 56 11.86 -20.71 -4.48
N LEU A 57 10.55 -20.94 -4.30
CA LEU A 57 9.51 -20.23 -5.04
C LEU A 57 9.59 -18.71 -4.81
N ARG A 58 9.83 -18.27 -3.57
CA ARG A 58 10.07 -16.85 -3.25
C ARG A 58 11.31 -16.28 -3.93
N GLU A 59 12.37 -17.08 -4.04
CA GLU A 59 13.59 -16.69 -4.74
C GLU A 59 13.34 -16.53 -6.24
N SER A 60 12.66 -17.49 -6.86
CA SER A 60 12.23 -17.37 -8.26
C SER A 60 11.38 -16.12 -8.49
N GLY A 61 10.42 -15.85 -7.58
CA GLY A 61 9.62 -14.64 -7.62
C GLY A 61 10.46 -13.36 -7.52
N LYS A 62 11.44 -13.30 -6.60
CA LYS A 62 12.38 -12.18 -6.49
C LYS A 62 13.15 -11.97 -7.81
N GLN A 63 13.76 -13.03 -8.34
CA GLN A 63 14.61 -12.97 -9.53
C GLN A 63 13.84 -12.54 -10.77
N ILE A 64 12.63 -13.07 -10.99
CA ILE A 64 11.76 -12.66 -12.08
C ILE A 64 11.47 -11.15 -12.01
N ARG A 65 11.12 -10.66 -10.82
CA ARG A 65 10.76 -9.24 -10.64
C ARG A 65 11.97 -8.32 -10.80
N GLU A 66 13.11 -8.69 -10.23
CA GLU A 66 14.36 -7.94 -10.40
C GLU A 66 14.82 -7.90 -11.87
N HIS A 67 14.76 -9.03 -12.56
CA HIS A 67 15.09 -9.10 -13.99
C HIS A 67 14.15 -8.23 -14.83
N ALA A 68 12.84 -8.29 -14.55
CA ALA A 68 11.85 -7.46 -15.24
C ALA A 68 12.12 -5.97 -15.04
N MET A 69 12.45 -5.55 -13.82
CA MET A 69 12.74 -4.14 -13.52
C MET A 69 14.09 -3.70 -14.10
N ALA A 70 15.09 -4.57 -14.16
CA ALA A 70 16.40 -4.26 -14.74
C ALA A 70 16.36 -4.06 -16.26
N ASN A 71 15.35 -4.63 -16.94
CA ASN A 71 15.17 -4.57 -18.40
C ASN A 71 13.78 -4.00 -18.76
N LEU A 72 13.31 -3.06 -17.94
CA LEU A 72 11.92 -2.59 -17.99
C LEU A 72 11.58 -1.94 -19.34
N ASP A 73 12.49 -1.12 -19.87
CA ASP A 73 12.38 -0.48 -21.18
C ASP A 73 12.13 -1.49 -22.31
N TYR A 74 12.97 -2.51 -22.42
CA TYR A 74 12.85 -3.55 -23.43
C TYR A 74 11.50 -4.28 -23.34
N TYR A 75 11.08 -4.68 -22.13
CA TYR A 75 9.86 -5.45 -21.94
C TYR A 75 8.57 -4.65 -22.14
N LEU A 76 8.60 -3.33 -21.91
CA LEU A 76 7.44 -2.49 -22.21
C LEU A 76 7.25 -2.30 -23.72
N GLU A 77 8.34 -2.10 -24.48
CA GLU A 77 8.26 -2.04 -25.94
C GLU A 77 7.85 -3.39 -26.54
N GLU A 78 8.34 -4.50 -25.98
CA GLU A 78 7.90 -5.84 -26.39
C GLU A 78 6.40 -6.05 -26.12
N PHE A 79 5.93 -5.66 -24.93
CA PHE A 79 4.52 -5.69 -24.59
C PHE A 79 3.69 -4.88 -25.58
N GLU A 80 4.09 -3.64 -25.88
CA GLU A 80 3.38 -2.77 -26.82
C GLU A 80 3.26 -3.41 -28.21
N ARG A 81 4.38 -3.87 -28.78
CA ARG A 81 4.37 -4.55 -30.08
C ARG A 81 3.43 -5.75 -30.09
N ASN A 82 3.49 -6.59 -29.07
CA ASN A 82 2.67 -7.80 -29.01
C ASN A 82 1.18 -7.50 -28.73
N CYS A 83 0.89 -6.52 -27.88
CA CYS A 83 -0.47 -6.07 -27.60
C CYS A 83 -1.13 -5.48 -28.87
N THR A 84 -0.39 -4.62 -29.60
CA THR A 84 -0.85 -4.05 -30.86
C THR A 84 -1.03 -5.10 -31.95
N ARG A 85 -0.12 -6.07 -32.05
CA ARG A 85 -0.27 -7.20 -32.98
C ARG A 85 -1.53 -8.03 -32.71
N ALA A 86 -1.97 -8.11 -31.45
CA ALA A 86 -3.22 -8.77 -31.07
C ALA A 86 -4.47 -7.88 -31.25
N GLY A 87 -4.33 -6.65 -31.73
CA GLY A 87 -5.42 -5.71 -31.96
C GLY A 87 -5.75 -4.82 -30.76
N GLY A 88 -4.88 -4.78 -29.74
CA GLY A 88 -4.95 -3.77 -28.68
C GLY A 88 -4.34 -2.43 -29.11
N VAL A 89 -4.62 -1.36 -28.38
CA VAL A 89 -4.01 -0.04 -28.55
C VAL A 89 -3.33 0.36 -27.25
N VAL A 90 -2.02 0.61 -27.30
CA VAL A 90 -1.25 1.03 -26.13
C VAL A 90 -1.11 2.55 -26.11
N HIS A 91 -1.32 3.13 -24.94
CA HIS A 91 -1.16 4.55 -24.66
C HIS A 91 -0.15 4.70 -23.55
N TRP A 92 0.75 5.67 -23.68
CA TRP A 92 1.76 5.97 -22.67
C TRP A 92 1.39 7.23 -21.91
N ALA A 93 1.40 7.15 -20.58
CA ALA A 93 1.13 8.25 -19.68
C ALA A 93 2.33 8.50 -18.76
N ARG A 94 2.84 9.73 -18.78
CA ARG A 94 3.96 10.15 -17.93
C ARG A 94 3.56 10.20 -16.46
N ASP A 95 2.33 10.58 -16.17
CA ASP A 95 1.81 10.75 -14.82
C ASP A 95 0.31 10.41 -14.72
N GLY A 96 -0.23 10.55 -13.51
CA GLY A 96 -1.63 10.30 -13.24
C GLY A 96 -2.60 11.29 -13.90
N GLU A 97 -2.20 12.52 -14.18
CA GLU A 97 -3.06 13.49 -14.88
C GLU A 97 -3.23 13.12 -16.35
N GLU A 98 -2.13 12.74 -17.00
CA GLU A 98 -2.16 12.27 -18.39
C GLU A 98 -2.95 10.97 -18.51
N ALA A 99 -2.78 10.02 -17.58
CA ALA A 99 -3.56 8.79 -17.55
C ALA A 99 -5.06 9.07 -17.38
N LYS A 100 -5.44 9.97 -16.46
CA LYS A 100 -6.83 10.40 -16.28
C LYS A 100 -7.43 10.99 -17.55
N ARG A 101 -6.68 11.86 -18.24
CA ARG A 101 -7.12 12.49 -19.50
C ARG A 101 -7.39 11.45 -20.57
N ILE A 102 -6.41 10.56 -20.83
CA ILE A 102 -6.52 9.50 -21.84
C ILE A 102 -7.74 8.62 -21.56
N VAL A 103 -7.90 8.14 -20.33
CA VAL A 103 -9.04 7.27 -19.97
C VAL A 103 -10.35 8.01 -20.15
N THR A 104 -10.45 9.27 -19.71
CA THR A 104 -11.67 10.07 -19.84
C THR A 104 -12.05 10.28 -21.30
N GLU A 105 -11.08 10.57 -22.17
CA GLU A 105 -11.31 10.74 -23.62
C GLU A 105 -11.77 9.44 -24.28
N LEU A 106 -11.15 8.30 -23.93
CA LEU A 106 -11.57 7.00 -24.42
C LEU A 106 -13.00 6.66 -23.99
N VAL A 107 -13.35 6.89 -22.72
CA VAL A 107 -14.72 6.65 -22.24
C VAL A 107 -15.71 7.58 -22.96
N LYS A 108 -15.40 8.86 -23.16
CA LYS A 108 -16.28 9.77 -23.91
C LYS A 108 -16.47 9.36 -25.37
N THR A 109 -15.48 8.71 -25.96
CA THR A 109 -15.52 8.24 -27.35
C THR A 109 -16.43 7.02 -27.51
N HIS A 110 -16.47 6.12 -26.51
CA HIS A 110 -17.11 4.81 -26.63
C HIS A 110 -18.38 4.61 -25.80
N ALA A 111 -18.56 5.38 -24.73
CA ALA A 111 -19.75 5.29 -23.89
C ALA A 111 -20.96 5.98 -24.53
N SER A 112 -22.15 5.73 -23.96
CA SER A 112 -23.38 6.40 -24.38
C SER A 112 -23.25 7.93 -24.30
N PRO A 113 -23.53 8.69 -25.38
CA PRO A 113 -23.41 10.14 -25.36
C PRO A 113 -24.35 10.84 -24.37
N GLN A 114 -25.51 10.23 -24.06
CA GLN A 114 -26.52 10.85 -23.19
C GLN A 114 -26.29 10.55 -21.70
N ASN A 115 -25.74 9.38 -21.38
CA ASN A 115 -25.45 8.97 -20.01
C ASN A 115 -24.18 8.10 -20.00
N PRO A 116 -22.98 8.71 -20.03
CA PRO A 116 -21.75 7.95 -20.11
C PRO A 116 -21.49 7.25 -18.77
N GLU A 117 -21.51 5.93 -18.81
CA GLU A 117 -21.28 5.06 -17.66
C GLU A 117 -20.09 4.14 -17.95
N VAL A 118 -19.38 3.75 -16.90
CA VAL A 118 -18.31 2.75 -16.97
C VAL A 118 -18.42 1.79 -15.79
N ILE A 119 -18.25 0.50 -16.06
CA ILE A 119 -18.07 -0.50 -15.01
C ILE A 119 -16.58 -0.73 -14.79
N LYS A 120 -16.15 -0.84 -13.54
CA LYS A 120 -14.74 -0.83 -13.18
C LYS A 120 -14.36 -2.04 -12.34
N ILE A 121 -13.31 -2.73 -12.78
CA ILE A 121 -12.64 -3.74 -11.97
C ILE A 121 -11.78 -3.00 -10.94
N LYS A 122 -11.78 -3.49 -9.70
CA LYS A 122 -10.92 -2.97 -8.64
C LYS A 122 -9.47 -2.89 -9.11
N SER A 123 -8.87 -1.72 -8.93
CA SER A 123 -7.48 -1.47 -9.33
C SER A 123 -6.82 -0.43 -8.44
N MET A 124 -5.73 -0.83 -7.78
CA MET A 124 -4.93 0.11 -6.99
C MET A 124 -4.34 1.24 -7.85
N THR A 125 -4.04 0.97 -9.12
CA THR A 125 -3.45 1.94 -10.05
C THR A 125 -4.45 3.06 -10.38
N THR A 126 -5.73 2.74 -10.50
CA THR A 126 -6.77 3.74 -10.76
C THR A 126 -7.15 4.50 -9.49
N GLU A 127 -7.07 3.84 -8.32
CA GLU A 127 -7.24 4.50 -7.03
C GLU A 127 -6.07 5.47 -6.73
N GLU A 128 -4.84 5.11 -7.11
CA GLU A 128 -3.63 5.94 -6.98
C GLU A 128 -3.77 7.32 -7.64
N ILE A 129 -4.58 7.42 -8.70
CA ILE A 129 -4.81 8.65 -9.46
C ILE A 129 -6.22 9.23 -9.25
N HIS A 130 -7.01 8.63 -8.35
CA HIS A 130 -8.41 8.99 -8.08
C HIS A 130 -9.27 9.05 -9.36
N LEU A 131 -9.14 8.04 -10.22
CA LEU A 131 -9.80 8.02 -11.53
C LEU A 131 -11.32 8.21 -11.44
N ASN A 132 -11.98 7.64 -10.44
CA ASN A 132 -13.44 7.76 -10.29
C ASN A 132 -13.87 9.23 -10.14
N LEU A 133 -13.12 10.03 -9.37
CA LEU A 133 -13.40 11.46 -9.20
C LEU A 133 -13.17 12.25 -10.49
N ALA A 134 -12.16 11.87 -11.27
CA ALA A 134 -11.88 12.51 -12.56
C ALA A 134 -12.97 12.21 -13.59
N LEU A 135 -13.46 10.96 -13.61
CA LEU A 135 -14.59 10.55 -14.44
C LEU A 135 -15.87 11.28 -14.02
N GLU A 136 -16.16 11.34 -12.71
CA GLU A 136 -17.31 12.07 -12.17
C GLU A 136 -17.27 13.55 -12.54
N ALA A 137 -16.12 14.21 -12.38
CA ALA A 137 -15.91 15.60 -12.81
C ALA A 137 -16.10 15.82 -14.32
N ALA A 138 -15.92 14.76 -15.12
CA ALA A 138 -16.18 14.75 -16.55
C ALA A 138 -17.61 14.35 -16.93
N GLY A 139 -18.51 14.19 -15.94
CA GLY A 139 -19.91 13.78 -16.13
C GLY A 139 -20.11 12.28 -16.39
N ILE A 140 -19.10 11.45 -16.10
CA ILE A 140 -19.11 10.01 -16.35
C ILE A 140 -19.32 9.27 -15.03
N LYS A 141 -20.30 8.38 -15.00
CA LYS A 141 -20.59 7.58 -13.80
C LYS A 141 -19.81 6.27 -13.80
N ALA A 142 -18.88 6.12 -12.87
CA ALA A 142 -18.15 4.88 -12.64
C ALA A 142 -18.86 3.98 -11.62
N TYR A 143 -18.94 2.68 -11.89
CA TYR A 143 -19.48 1.67 -10.99
C TYR A 143 -18.41 0.63 -10.66
N GLU A 144 -18.03 0.53 -9.39
CA GLU A 144 -17.13 -0.54 -8.93
C GLU A 144 -17.83 -1.89 -8.99
N THR A 145 -17.08 -2.91 -9.38
CA THR A 145 -17.62 -4.27 -9.58
C THR A 145 -17.06 -5.30 -8.59
N ASP A 146 -16.00 -4.96 -7.87
CA ASP A 146 -15.55 -5.71 -6.69
C ASP A 146 -16.49 -5.40 -5.53
N LEU A 147 -16.95 -6.41 -4.78
CA LEU A 147 -17.91 -6.22 -3.71
C LEU A 147 -17.40 -5.27 -2.63
N ALA A 148 -16.13 -5.39 -2.25
CA ALA A 148 -15.56 -4.55 -1.20
C ALA A 148 -15.41 -3.10 -1.68
N GLU A 149 -14.98 -2.86 -2.93
CA GLU A 149 -14.97 -1.49 -3.48
C GLU A 149 -16.39 -0.94 -3.67
N LEU A 150 -17.36 -1.75 -4.08
CA LEU A 150 -18.76 -1.33 -4.19
C LEU A 150 -19.31 -0.88 -2.83
N ILE A 151 -19.00 -1.61 -1.75
CA ILE A 151 -19.37 -1.22 -0.38
C ILE A 151 -18.76 0.13 -0.02
N ILE A 152 -17.49 0.36 -0.36
CA ILE A 152 -16.81 1.63 -0.11
C ILE A 152 -17.44 2.76 -0.93
N GLN A 153 -17.69 2.52 -2.22
CA GLN A 153 -18.29 3.48 -3.15
C GLN A 153 -19.68 3.92 -2.69
N LEU A 154 -20.58 2.97 -2.40
CA LEU A 154 -21.93 3.24 -1.91
C LEU A 154 -21.92 3.84 -0.50
N GLY A 155 -20.95 3.43 0.32
CA GLY A 155 -20.75 3.99 1.66
C GLY A 155 -20.19 5.41 1.68
N HIS A 156 -19.80 5.96 0.52
CA HIS A 156 -19.04 7.21 0.40
C HIS A 156 -17.81 7.24 1.33
N ASP A 157 -17.12 6.10 1.41
CA ASP A 157 -15.98 5.88 2.31
C ASP A 157 -14.67 5.77 1.50
N GLN A 158 -13.57 5.39 2.17
CA GLN A 158 -12.26 5.17 1.58
C GLN A 158 -11.74 3.76 1.90
N PRO A 159 -10.97 3.13 0.98
CA PRO A 159 -10.41 1.81 1.21
C PRO A 159 -9.38 1.82 2.35
N SER A 160 -9.39 0.78 3.20
CA SER A 160 -8.43 0.67 4.31
C SER A 160 -7.42 -0.47 4.16
N HIS A 161 -7.54 -1.29 3.11
CA HIS A 161 -6.66 -2.44 2.86
C HIS A 161 -6.50 -2.71 1.36
N ILE A 162 -5.29 -3.08 0.93
CA ILE A 162 -4.96 -3.25 -0.50
C ILE A 162 -5.75 -4.39 -1.16
N VAL A 163 -6.03 -5.47 -0.42
CA VAL A 163 -6.73 -6.65 -0.96
C VAL A 163 -8.20 -6.72 -0.54
N VAL A 164 -8.58 -6.06 0.56
CA VAL A 164 -9.92 -6.15 1.15
C VAL A 164 -10.39 -4.74 1.53
N PRO A 165 -10.70 -3.87 0.57
CA PRO A 165 -10.98 -2.44 0.78
C PRO A 165 -11.85 -2.12 2.01
N ALA A 166 -12.94 -2.86 2.17
CA ALA A 166 -13.92 -2.73 3.25
C ALA A 166 -13.57 -3.49 4.55
N LEU A 167 -12.31 -3.89 4.78
CA LEU A 167 -11.84 -4.63 5.97
C LEU A 167 -12.30 -4.02 7.31
N HIS A 168 -12.46 -2.70 7.33
CA HIS A 168 -12.83 -1.93 8.51
C HIS A 168 -14.35 -1.91 8.78
N LYS A 169 -15.18 -2.35 7.84
CA LYS A 169 -16.65 -2.43 7.98
C LYS A 169 -17.09 -3.81 8.47
N ASN A 170 -18.05 -3.84 9.36
CA ASN A 170 -18.73 -5.07 9.76
C ASN A 170 -19.99 -5.32 8.92
N ARG A 171 -20.57 -6.52 9.03
CA ARG A 171 -21.73 -6.95 8.26
C ARG A 171 -22.97 -6.07 8.44
N GLN A 172 -23.19 -5.55 9.66
CA GLN A 172 -24.34 -4.69 9.94
C GLN A 172 -24.19 -3.35 9.21
N GLN A 173 -23.01 -2.74 9.27
CA GLN A 173 -22.72 -1.51 8.54
C GLN A 173 -22.90 -1.69 7.03
N ILE A 174 -22.47 -2.84 6.48
CA ILE A 174 -22.66 -3.17 5.06
C ILE A 174 -24.15 -3.25 4.71
N ARG A 175 -24.95 -3.92 5.53
CA ARG A 175 -26.41 -4.03 5.34
C ARG A 175 -27.05 -2.65 5.31
N GLU A 176 -26.73 -1.78 6.26
CA GLU A 176 -27.28 -0.42 6.33
C GLU A 176 -26.95 0.41 5.08
N ILE A 177 -25.74 0.26 4.54
CA ILE A 177 -25.35 0.88 3.27
C ILE A 177 -26.22 0.35 2.13
N PHE A 178 -26.37 -0.97 1.99
CA PHE A 178 -27.17 -1.55 0.90
C PHE A 178 -28.66 -1.22 1.02
N GLN A 179 -29.24 -1.20 2.22
CA GLN A 179 -30.64 -0.80 2.42
C GLN A 179 -30.88 0.62 1.90
N ARG A 180 -29.98 1.55 2.21
CA ARG A 180 -30.09 2.96 1.83
C ARG A 180 -29.78 3.19 0.35
N GLU A 181 -28.66 2.69 -0.13
CA GLU A 181 -28.11 3.05 -1.45
C GLU A 181 -28.68 2.19 -2.59
N MET A 182 -29.15 0.98 -2.29
CA MET A 182 -29.82 0.10 -3.26
C MET A 182 -31.36 0.09 -3.11
N ASN A 183 -31.92 0.87 -2.19
CA ASN A 183 -33.36 0.93 -1.88
C ASN A 183 -33.97 -0.45 -1.51
N LEU A 184 -33.32 -1.17 -0.58
CA LEU A 184 -33.70 -2.53 -0.16
C LEU A 184 -34.07 -2.57 1.33
N PRO A 185 -35.15 -1.93 1.80
CA PRO A 185 -35.45 -1.79 3.23
C PRO A 185 -35.60 -3.13 3.97
N GLU A 186 -36.06 -4.17 3.29
CA GLU A 186 -36.27 -5.51 3.86
C GLU A 186 -35.07 -6.46 3.72
N LEU A 187 -33.88 -5.94 3.40
CA LEU A 187 -32.69 -6.77 3.23
C LEU A 187 -32.37 -7.57 4.50
N GLY A 188 -32.14 -8.87 4.34
CA GLY A 188 -31.76 -9.77 5.43
C GLY A 188 -30.34 -9.55 5.96
N GLU A 189 -29.97 -10.31 6.99
CA GLU A 189 -28.69 -10.18 7.69
C GLU A 189 -27.67 -11.27 7.34
N LYS A 190 -28.09 -12.30 6.59
CA LYS A 190 -27.19 -13.41 6.26
C LYS A 190 -26.18 -12.94 5.22
N PRO A 191 -24.93 -13.44 5.24
CA PRO A 191 -23.95 -13.14 4.20
C PRO A 191 -24.47 -13.39 2.78
N GLN A 192 -25.30 -14.43 2.61
CA GLN A 192 -25.94 -14.74 1.34
C GLN A 192 -26.89 -13.63 0.87
N ASP A 193 -27.70 -13.06 1.77
CA ASP A 193 -28.66 -12.00 1.43
C ASP A 193 -27.93 -10.76 0.88
N LEU A 194 -26.83 -10.37 1.52
CA LEU A 194 -26.01 -9.23 1.10
C LEU A 194 -25.30 -9.50 -0.23
N ALA A 195 -24.75 -10.70 -0.42
CA ALA A 195 -24.10 -11.09 -1.66
C ALA A 195 -25.10 -11.11 -2.84
N ASP A 196 -26.32 -11.62 -2.61
CA ASP A 196 -27.36 -11.63 -3.63
C ASP A 196 -27.88 -10.24 -3.98
N ALA A 197 -27.99 -9.33 -3.00
CA ALA A 197 -28.31 -7.93 -3.27
C ALA A 197 -27.27 -7.26 -4.17
N ALA A 198 -25.99 -7.37 -3.82
CA ALA A 198 -24.90 -6.83 -4.64
C ALA A 198 -24.85 -7.46 -6.03
N ARG A 199 -25.06 -8.78 -6.14
CA ARG A 199 -25.15 -9.48 -7.42
C ARG A 199 -26.25 -8.92 -8.30
N ARG A 200 -27.47 -8.74 -7.79
CA ARG A 200 -28.61 -8.19 -8.57
C ARG A 200 -28.31 -6.78 -9.03
N PHE A 201 -27.77 -5.95 -8.12
CA PHE A 201 -27.38 -4.57 -8.42
C PHE A 201 -26.36 -4.50 -9.57
N LEU A 202 -25.29 -5.30 -9.51
CA LEU A 202 -24.24 -5.29 -10.53
C LEU A 202 -24.67 -5.95 -11.84
N ARG A 203 -25.52 -6.99 -11.80
CA ARG A 203 -26.00 -7.69 -13.01
C ARG A 203 -26.72 -6.77 -14.00
N GLU A 204 -27.52 -5.85 -13.49
CA GLU A 204 -28.19 -4.84 -14.33
C GLU A 204 -27.17 -3.94 -15.03
N LYS A 205 -26.12 -3.50 -14.32
CA LYS A 205 -25.04 -2.67 -14.89
C LYS A 205 -24.23 -3.43 -15.94
N PHE A 206 -23.87 -4.68 -15.68
CA PHE A 206 -23.12 -5.52 -16.60
C PHE A 206 -23.81 -5.70 -17.95
N LEU A 207 -25.14 -5.73 -17.98
CA LEU A 207 -25.92 -5.92 -19.20
C LEU A 207 -26.19 -4.62 -19.97
N ARG A 208 -26.03 -3.47 -19.31
CA ARG A 208 -26.36 -2.14 -19.87
C ARG A 208 -25.12 -1.34 -20.27
N VAL A 209 -24.07 -1.39 -19.47
CA VAL A 209 -22.89 -0.54 -19.62
C VAL A 209 -21.94 -1.16 -20.64
N ASN A 210 -21.65 -0.44 -21.71
CA ASN A 210 -20.86 -0.92 -22.86
C ASN A 210 -19.35 -0.65 -22.75
N THR A 211 -18.90 0.05 -21.71
CA THR A 211 -17.50 0.43 -21.50
C THR A 211 -17.03 -0.07 -20.13
N ALA A 212 -15.86 -0.68 -20.09
CA ALA A 212 -15.20 -1.10 -18.86
C ALA A 212 -13.82 -0.47 -18.68
N VAL A 213 -13.47 -0.23 -17.41
CA VAL A 213 -12.11 0.08 -16.98
C VAL A 213 -11.60 -1.06 -16.12
N SER A 214 -10.36 -1.49 -16.36
CA SER A 214 -9.68 -2.47 -15.53
C SER A 214 -8.33 -1.98 -15.03
N GLY A 215 -7.80 -2.66 -14.01
CA GLY A 215 -6.38 -2.66 -13.72
C GLY A 215 -5.66 -3.83 -14.36
N ALA A 216 -4.40 -4.00 -13.99
CA ALA A 216 -3.62 -5.19 -14.24
C ALA A 216 -2.92 -5.65 -12.94
N ASN A 217 -3.02 -6.94 -12.62
CA ASN A 217 -2.12 -7.56 -11.67
C ASN A 217 -0.74 -7.74 -12.32
N PHE A 218 -0.74 -8.24 -13.56
CA PHE A 218 0.46 -8.43 -14.38
C PHE A 218 0.19 -8.13 -15.85
N LEU A 219 1.21 -7.59 -16.53
CA LEU A 219 1.29 -7.51 -17.99
C LEU A 219 2.32 -8.55 -18.44
N ILE A 220 2.13 -9.21 -19.59
CA ILE A 220 3.08 -10.22 -20.10
C ILE A 220 3.68 -9.72 -21.40
N ALA A 221 4.97 -9.40 -21.40
CA ALA A 221 5.67 -8.83 -22.54
C ALA A 221 5.60 -9.75 -23.77
N GLU A 222 5.97 -11.03 -23.58
CA GLU A 222 6.00 -12.06 -24.62
C GLU A 222 4.69 -12.18 -25.43
N THR A 223 3.54 -12.01 -24.77
CA THR A 223 2.23 -12.23 -25.41
C THR A 223 1.47 -10.93 -25.66
N GLY A 224 1.83 -9.82 -25.02
CA GLY A 224 0.99 -8.61 -25.00
C GLY A 224 -0.27 -8.79 -24.15
N GLY A 225 -0.29 -9.80 -23.28
CA GLY A 225 -1.46 -10.18 -22.49
C GLY A 225 -1.56 -9.44 -21.16
N VAL A 226 -2.77 -9.33 -20.64
CA VAL A 226 -3.06 -8.75 -19.32
C VAL A 226 -3.65 -9.83 -18.42
N CYS A 227 -3.20 -9.86 -17.16
CA CYS A 227 -3.69 -10.75 -16.13
C CYS A 227 -4.35 -9.97 -14.99
N ILE A 228 -5.53 -10.41 -14.60
CA ILE A 228 -6.16 -10.04 -13.33
C ILE A 228 -6.48 -11.29 -12.51
N VAL A 229 -6.45 -11.13 -11.19
CA VAL A 229 -6.87 -12.17 -10.25
C VAL A 229 -7.96 -11.62 -9.34
N GLU A 230 -8.98 -12.42 -9.06
CA GLU A 230 -10.13 -12.00 -8.27
C GLU A 230 -10.77 -13.17 -7.50
N SER A 231 -11.64 -12.84 -6.55
CA SER A 231 -12.33 -13.82 -5.69
C SER A 231 -13.80 -14.03 -6.07
N GLU A 232 -14.38 -13.17 -6.90
CA GLU A 232 -15.85 -13.07 -7.09
C GLU A 232 -16.31 -13.32 -8.53
N GLY A 233 -15.44 -13.13 -9.52
CA GLY A 233 -15.72 -13.37 -10.95
C GLY A 233 -16.38 -12.18 -11.66
N ASN A 234 -16.56 -11.06 -10.97
CA ASN A 234 -17.15 -9.83 -11.49
C ASN A 234 -16.23 -9.13 -12.50
N GLY A 235 -14.92 -9.21 -12.28
CA GLY A 235 -13.89 -8.71 -13.18
C GLY A 235 -14.02 -9.36 -14.56
N ARG A 236 -14.18 -10.69 -14.62
CA ARG A 236 -14.42 -11.38 -15.90
C ARG A 236 -15.62 -10.83 -16.66
N MET A 237 -16.70 -10.45 -15.99
CA MET A 237 -17.86 -9.85 -16.66
C MET A 237 -17.53 -8.49 -17.29
N CYS A 238 -16.63 -7.71 -16.71
CA CYS A 238 -16.10 -6.48 -17.31
C CYS A 238 -15.25 -6.74 -18.55
N LEU A 239 -14.68 -7.94 -18.69
CA LEU A 239 -13.84 -8.32 -19.83
C LEU A 239 -14.63 -8.95 -20.97
N THR A 240 -15.87 -9.40 -20.75
CA THR A 240 -16.61 -10.19 -21.77
C THR A 240 -17.87 -9.51 -22.28
N LEU A 241 -18.51 -8.64 -21.50
CA LEU A 241 -19.79 -8.03 -21.85
C LEU A 241 -19.64 -6.63 -22.50
N PRO A 242 -18.76 -5.75 -22.01
CA PRO A 242 -18.54 -4.44 -22.62
C PRO A 242 -17.92 -4.54 -24.02
N GLU A 243 -18.29 -3.60 -24.89
CA GLU A 243 -17.70 -3.48 -26.22
C GLU A 243 -16.32 -2.83 -26.19
N THR A 244 -16.04 -2.01 -25.17
CA THR A 244 -14.76 -1.33 -25.00
C THR A 244 -14.16 -1.63 -23.64
N LEU A 245 -12.89 -2.04 -23.62
CA LEU A 245 -12.12 -2.28 -22.40
C LEU A 245 -10.90 -1.37 -22.36
N ILE A 246 -10.75 -0.63 -21.26
CA ILE A 246 -9.61 0.27 -21.01
C ILE A 246 -8.86 -0.22 -19.76
N THR A 247 -7.68 -0.79 -19.94
CA THR A 247 -6.81 -1.23 -18.84
C THR A 247 -5.83 -0.14 -18.44
N VAL A 248 -5.74 0.18 -17.15
CA VAL A 248 -4.74 1.10 -16.61
C VAL A 248 -3.73 0.31 -15.79
N ALA A 249 -2.46 0.38 -16.16
CA ALA A 249 -1.39 -0.37 -15.51
C ALA A 249 -0.18 0.52 -15.24
N GLY A 250 0.38 0.42 -14.04
CA GLY A 250 1.71 0.95 -13.78
C GLY A 250 2.74 0.18 -14.61
N ILE A 251 3.76 0.87 -15.13
CA ILE A 251 4.83 0.19 -15.89
C ILE A 251 5.55 -0.89 -15.06
N ASP A 252 5.50 -0.80 -13.73
CA ASP A 252 6.03 -1.80 -12.81
C ASP A 252 5.28 -3.14 -12.89
N LYS A 253 4.16 -3.29 -13.62
CA LYS A 253 3.36 -4.53 -13.66
C LYS A 253 3.86 -5.58 -14.64
N ILE A 254 4.90 -5.30 -15.41
CA ILE A 254 5.37 -6.20 -16.46
C ILE A 254 6.03 -7.48 -15.93
N LEU A 255 5.80 -8.59 -16.62
CA LEU A 255 6.52 -9.85 -16.54
C LEU A 255 7.09 -10.18 -17.93
N PRO A 256 8.31 -10.74 -18.02
CA PRO A 256 8.91 -11.09 -19.28
C PRO A 256 8.10 -12.12 -20.07
N ARG A 257 7.86 -13.29 -19.48
CA ARG A 257 7.32 -14.46 -20.16
C ARG A 257 6.00 -14.91 -19.58
N TYR A 258 5.20 -15.59 -20.39
CA TYR A 258 3.95 -16.19 -19.93
C TYR A 258 4.18 -17.18 -18.78
N GLN A 259 5.25 -17.97 -18.85
CA GLN A 259 5.60 -18.95 -17.81
C GLN A 259 5.91 -18.29 -16.45
N ASP A 260 6.35 -17.03 -16.43
CA ASP A 260 6.64 -16.32 -15.17
C ASP A 260 5.36 -16.07 -14.35
N LEU A 261 4.17 -16.13 -14.99
CA LEU A 261 2.89 -16.11 -14.28
C LEU A 261 2.73 -17.28 -13.32
N GLU A 262 3.21 -18.46 -13.67
CA GLU A 262 3.11 -19.65 -12.82
C GLU A 262 3.66 -19.37 -11.42
N VAL A 263 4.82 -18.72 -11.36
CA VAL A 263 5.49 -18.36 -10.10
C VAL A 263 4.67 -17.35 -9.31
N VAL A 264 4.26 -16.24 -9.94
CA VAL A 264 3.55 -15.17 -9.23
C VAL A 264 2.12 -15.58 -8.82
N LEU A 265 1.45 -16.44 -9.59
CA LEU A 265 0.12 -16.98 -9.27
C LEU A 265 0.17 -18.02 -8.15
N GLN A 266 1.31 -18.66 -7.90
CA GLN A 266 1.48 -19.48 -6.69
C GLN A 266 1.77 -18.63 -5.45
N LEU A 267 2.52 -17.53 -5.61
CA LEU A 267 2.93 -16.65 -4.53
C LEU A 267 1.82 -15.71 -4.03
N LEU A 268 1.09 -15.08 -4.95
CA LEU A 268 0.13 -14.00 -4.66
C LEU A 268 -1.04 -14.48 -3.77
N PRO A 269 -1.88 -15.46 -4.17
CA PRO A 269 -3.04 -15.88 -3.36
C PRO A 269 -2.64 -16.44 -2.00
N ARG A 270 -1.57 -17.24 -1.93
CA ARG A 270 -1.06 -17.79 -0.66
C ARG A 270 -0.66 -16.67 0.29
N SER A 271 -0.05 -15.61 -0.24
CA SER A 271 0.41 -14.47 0.55
C SER A 271 -0.69 -13.47 0.89
N ALA A 272 -1.69 -13.33 0.03
CA ALA A 272 -2.73 -12.31 0.15
C ALA A 272 -3.90 -12.72 1.02
N THR A 273 -4.57 -13.81 0.65
CA THR A 273 -5.82 -14.28 1.29
C THR A 273 -5.65 -15.64 1.96
N GLY A 274 -4.48 -16.29 1.78
CA GLY A 274 -4.21 -17.63 2.30
C GLY A 274 -4.91 -18.71 1.49
N GLU A 275 -5.00 -18.52 0.17
CA GLU A 275 -5.59 -19.46 -0.79
C GLU A 275 -4.48 -20.13 -1.62
N ARG A 276 -4.68 -21.38 -2.06
CA ARG A 276 -3.70 -22.06 -2.93
C ARG A 276 -3.65 -21.46 -4.34
N MET A 277 -4.78 -20.92 -4.79
CA MET A 277 -4.97 -20.21 -6.04
C MET A 277 -6.19 -19.29 -5.88
N ASN A 278 -6.20 -18.13 -6.54
CA ASN A 278 -7.41 -17.30 -6.61
C ASN A 278 -8.53 -18.09 -7.31
N PRO A 279 -9.80 -17.96 -6.87
CA PRO A 279 -10.93 -18.63 -7.53
C PRO A 279 -11.08 -18.28 -9.02
N TYR A 280 -10.72 -17.06 -9.41
CA TYR A 280 -10.75 -16.62 -10.80
C TYR A 280 -9.43 -15.93 -11.17
N ASN A 281 -8.85 -16.39 -12.28
CA ASN A 281 -7.66 -15.82 -12.90
C ASN A 281 -8.01 -15.59 -14.36
N SER A 282 -8.18 -14.33 -14.74
CA SER A 282 -8.57 -13.97 -16.11
C SER A 282 -7.36 -13.44 -16.85
N LEU A 283 -7.14 -14.00 -18.04
CA LEU A 283 -6.10 -13.59 -18.96
C LEU A 283 -6.70 -13.31 -20.32
N TRP A 284 -6.32 -12.20 -20.93
CA TRP A 284 -6.74 -11.86 -22.29
C TRP A 284 -5.60 -11.19 -23.04
N THR A 285 -5.67 -11.24 -24.36
CA THR A 285 -4.65 -10.70 -25.26
C THR A 285 -5.38 -10.18 -26.49
N GLY A 286 -5.39 -8.86 -26.66
CA GLY A 286 -6.02 -8.26 -27.83
C GLY A 286 -7.54 -8.36 -27.88
N VAL A 287 -8.07 -8.33 -29.10
CA VAL A 287 -9.50 -8.42 -29.41
C VAL A 287 -9.79 -9.67 -30.24
N ARG A 288 -10.98 -10.25 -30.09
CA ARG A 288 -11.42 -11.40 -30.88
C ARG A 288 -12.85 -11.20 -31.40
N PRO A 289 -13.11 -11.33 -32.72
CA PRO A 289 -14.45 -11.15 -33.26
C PRO A 289 -15.48 -12.07 -32.61
N GLY A 290 -16.55 -11.48 -32.07
CA GLY A 290 -17.65 -12.21 -31.41
C GLY A 290 -17.34 -12.74 -30.01
N ASP A 291 -16.17 -12.44 -29.44
CA ASP A 291 -15.71 -12.96 -28.15
C ASP A 291 -15.01 -11.85 -27.34
N GLY A 292 -15.79 -11.11 -26.54
CA GLY A 292 -15.31 -10.03 -25.69
C GLY A 292 -15.31 -8.63 -26.35
N PRO A 293 -14.46 -7.71 -25.88
CA PRO A 293 -14.44 -6.32 -26.34
C PRO A 293 -14.01 -6.21 -27.80
N LYS A 294 -14.64 -5.27 -28.50
CA LYS A 294 -14.29 -4.85 -29.86
C LYS A 294 -13.13 -3.85 -29.87
N ASN A 295 -13.02 -3.04 -28.81
CA ASN A 295 -11.94 -2.08 -28.62
C ASN A 295 -11.19 -2.42 -27.33
N PHE A 296 -9.87 -2.62 -27.42
CA PHE A 296 -9.04 -2.90 -26.27
C PHE A 296 -7.91 -1.87 -26.17
N HIS A 297 -7.89 -1.12 -25.08
CA HIS A 297 -6.89 -0.10 -24.80
C HIS A 297 -6.09 -0.45 -23.54
N VAL A 298 -4.78 -0.21 -23.57
CA VAL A 298 -3.91 -0.30 -22.39
C VAL A 298 -3.22 1.03 -22.18
N VAL A 299 -3.41 1.65 -21.03
CA VAL A 299 -2.73 2.88 -20.59
C VAL A 299 -1.61 2.48 -19.66
N LEU A 300 -0.37 2.54 -20.16
CA LEU A 300 0.86 2.32 -19.40
C LEU A 300 1.25 3.62 -18.69
N MET A 301 1.31 3.57 -17.36
CA MET A 301 1.52 4.75 -16.53
C MET A 301 2.85 4.68 -15.78
N ASP A 302 3.71 5.68 -15.99
CA ASP A 302 4.95 5.83 -15.21
C ASP A 302 4.63 6.35 -13.80
N ASN A 303 4.12 7.58 -13.68
CA ASN A 303 3.79 8.23 -12.42
C ASN A 303 4.93 8.11 -11.39
N ALA A 304 6.14 8.53 -11.80
CA ALA A 304 7.40 8.50 -11.06
C ALA A 304 8.07 7.13 -10.87
N ARG A 305 7.53 6.03 -11.43
CA ARG A 305 8.13 4.69 -11.33
C ARG A 305 9.55 4.64 -11.92
N THR A 306 9.83 5.36 -13.00
CA THR A 306 11.17 5.46 -13.59
C THR A 306 12.16 6.13 -12.64
N ALA A 307 11.72 7.17 -11.90
CA ALA A 307 12.56 7.80 -10.88
C ALA A 307 12.82 6.86 -9.69
N VAL A 308 11.84 6.04 -9.30
CA VAL A 308 12.02 5.00 -8.28
C VAL A 308 12.98 3.92 -8.76
N LEU A 309 12.90 3.52 -10.02
CA LEU A 309 13.79 2.50 -10.62
C LEU A 309 15.25 2.95 -10.61
N ALA A 310 15.51 4.24 -10.83
CA ALA A 310 16.85 4.81 -10.77
C ALA A 310 17.48 4.74 -9.37
N ASP A 311 16.66 4.75 -8.31
CA ASP A 311 17.11 4.68 -6.92
C ASP A 311 17.65 3.29 -6.56
N GLY A 312 18.95 3.19 -6.21
CA GLY A 312 19.64 1.92 -5.95
C GLY A 312 18.94 1.06 -4.89
N GLU A 313 18.68 1.64 -3.74
CA GLU A 313 17.96 1.00 -2.64
C GLU A 313 16.44 1.08 -2.83
N GLY A 314 15.94 2.15 -3.46
CA GLY A 314 14.51 2.39 -3.60
C GLY A 314 13.80 1.51 -4.62
N ARG A 315 14.49 1.06 -5.67
CA ARG A 315 13.90 0.32 -6.79
C ARG A 315 13.23 -0.99 -6.42
N GLN A 316 13.68 -1.64 -5.34
CA GLN A 316 13.11 -2.90 -4.88
C GLN A 316 11.61 -2.77 -4.52
N THR A 317 11.11 -1.56 -4.24
CA THR A 317 9.66 -1.31 -4.11
C THR A 317 8.87 -1.76 -5.33
N LEU A 318 9.41 -1.60 -6.54
CA LEU A 318 8.73 -1.93 -7.82
C LEU A 318 8.59 -3.44 -8.06
N ASN A 319 9.30 -4.26 -7.29
CA ASN A 319 9.13 -5.72 -7.36
C ASN A 319 7.79 -6.18 -6.77
N CYS A 320 7.08 -5.32 -6.04
CA CYS A 320 5.92 -5.68 -5.25
C CYS A 320 4.72 -6.16 -6.10
N ILE A 321 4.28 -7.39 -5.87
CA ILE A 321 3.10 -8.00 -6.49
C ILE A 321 1.76 -7.63 -5.83
N ARG A 322 1.76 -6.61 -4.94
CA ARG A 322 0.58 -6.06 -4.23
C ARG A 322 -0.26 -7.09 -3.45
N CYS A 323 0.39 -8.09 -2.85
CA CYS A 323 -0.28 -9.14 -2.06
C CYS A 323 -0.70 -8.73 -0.64
N ALA A 324 -0.33 -7.54 -0.14
CA ALA A 324 -0.64 -7.09 1.23
C ALA A 324 -0.11 -7.96 2.41
N ALA A 325 0.72 -8.99 2.17
CA ALA A 325 1.29 -9.81 3.24
C ALA A 325 2.03 -8.96 4.30
N CYS A 326 2.79 -7.96 3.85
CA CYS A 326 3.49 -7.01 4.72
C CYS A 326 2.52 -6.16 5.56
N GLN A 327 1.36 -5.78 5.00
CA GLN A 327 0.33 -5.01 5.69
C GLN A 327 -0.28 -5.83 6.82
N ASN A 328 -0.63 -7.10 6.55
CA ASN A 328 -1.19 -8.03 7.54
C ASN A 328 -0.22 -8.36 8.68
N ALA A 329 1.09 -8.40 8.40
CA ALA A 329 2.13 -8.66 9.41
C ALA A 329 2.50 -7.44 10.26
N CYS A 330 2.11 -6.24 9.84
CA CYS A 330 2.59 -5.01 10.45
C CYS A 330 1.88 -4.70 11.77
N PRO A 331 2.60 -4.60 12.91
CA PRO A 331 1.99 -4.25 14.19
C PRO A 331 1.41 -2.83 14.20
N VAL A 332 2.02 -1.89 13.45
CA VAL A 332 1.53 -0.50 13.34
C VAL A 332 0.19 -0.46 12.60
N TYR A 333 0.10 -1.12 11.44
CA TYR A 333 -1.14 -1.21 10.67
C TYR A 333 -2.27 -1.87 11.48
N ARG A 334 -1.98 -2.94 12.23
CA ARG A 334 -2.95 -3.63 13.09
C ARG A 334 -3.56 -2.74 14.18
N GLN A 335 -2.90 -1.64 14.54
CA GLN A 335 -3.41 -0.67 15.53
C GLN A 335 -4.04 0.57 14.89
N THR A 336 -3.56 1.00 13.72
CA THR A 336 -3.95 2.29 13.12
C THR A 336 -4.91 2.14 11.94
N GLY A 337 -5.03 0.95 11.36
CA GLY A 337 -5.77 0.73 10.12
C GLY A 337 -5.10 1.39 8.91
N GLY A 338 -5.83 1.42 7.78
CA GLY A 338 -5.31 1.96 6.52
C GLY A 338 -5.39 3.47 6.42
N HIS A 339 -6.46 4.07 6.95
CA HIS A 339 -6.75 5.50 6.77
C HIS A 339 -5.68 6.41 7.39
N ALA A 340 -4.99 5.95 8.44
CA ALA A 340 -3.91 6.71 9.07
C ALA A 340 -2.72 6.99 8.14
N TYR A 341 -2.57 6.23 7.04
CA TYR A 341 -1.50 6.41 6.07
C TYR A 341 -1.77 7.54 5.06
N GLY A 342 -3.01 8.07 4.99
CA GLY A 342 -3.34 9.20 4.11
C GLY A 342 -3.15 8.89 2.62
N SER A 343 -3.25 7.62 2.23
CA SER A 343 -3.03 7.15 0.86
C SER A 343 -3.71 5.80 0.66
N VAL A 344 -4.07 5.50 -0.59
CA VAL A 344 -4.62 4.20 -1.01
C VAL A 344 -3.65 3.04 -0.73
N TYR A 345 -2.34 3.32 -0.73
CA TYR A 345 -1.34 2.36 -0.28
C TYR A 345 -1.07 2.53 1.21
N ALA A 346 -1.48 1.54 1.99
CA ALA A 346 -1.29 1.51 3.44
C ALA A 346 -0.31 0.41 3.89
N GLY A 347 0.06 0.43 5.16
CA GLY A 347 1.00 -0.52 5.75
C GLY A 347 2.45 -0.30 5.27
N PRO A 348 3.33 -1.28 5.49
CA PRO A 348 4.76 -1.13 5.19
C PRO A 348 5.07 -0.85 3.71
N ILE A 349 4.30 -1.42 2.77
CA ILE A 349 4.47 -1.13 1.35
C ILE A 349 4.05 0.32 1.02
N GLY A 350 2.94 0.80 1.58
CA GLY A 350 2.53 2.19 1.43
C GLY A 350 3.52 3.18 2.04
N ALA A 351 4.15 2.78 3.16
CA ALA A 351 5.16 3.58 3.84
C ALA A 351 6.46 3.80 3.04
N ILE A 352 6.69 3.01 1.99
CA ILE A 352 7.80 3.22 1.05
C ILE A 352 7.32 3.70 -0.32
N LEU A 353 6.24 3.14 -0.86
CA LEU A 353 5.78 3.43 -2.21
C LEU A 353 5.18 4.83 -2.34
N THR A 354 4.27 5.22 -1.45
CA THR A 354 3.63 6.55 -1.52
C THR A 354 4.65 7.69 -1.51
N PRO A 355 5.59 7.78 -0.54
CA PRO A 355 6.59 8.87 -0.56
C PRO A 355 7.49 8.81 -1.79
N GLN A 356 7.78 7.63 -2.34
CA GLN A 356 8.55 7.48 -3.57
C GLN A 356 7.79 8.01 -4.80
N LEU A 357 6.51 7.65 -4.98
CA LEU A 357 5.67 8.16 -6.07
C LEU A 357 5.43 9.67 -5.96
N GLN A 358 5.33 10.19 -4.73
CA GLN A 358 5.24 11.63 -4.45
C GLN A 358 6.59 12.34 -4.48
N GLN A 359 7.69 11.64 -4.83
CA GLN A 359 9.05 12.18 -4.88
C GLN A 359 9.47 12.91 -3.59
N LEU A 360 8.96 12.46 -2.44
CA LEU A 360 9.13 13.07 -1.12
C LEU A 360 8.63 14.52 -0.99
N HIS A 361 7.82 15.02 -1.92
CA HIS A 361 7.10 16.29 -1.76
C HIS A 361 5.98 16.19 -0.72
N HIS A 362 5.40 15.00 -0.58
CA HIS A 362 4.37 14.67 0.40
C HIS A 362 4.67 13.32 1.06
N ALA A 363 3.92 12.99 2.12
CA ALA A 363 4.02 11.72 2.85
C ALA A 363 5.38 11.45 3.53
N GLN A 364 6.16 12.48 3.88
CA GLN A 364 7.49 12.35 4.52
C GLN A 364 7.46 11.70 5.90
N THR A 365 6.28 11.64 6.55
CA THR A 365 6.10 10.96 7.85
C THR A 365 5.84 9.46 7.72
N LEU A 366 5.48 8.96 6.52
CA LEU A 366 5.16 7.55 6.34
C LEU A 366 6.36 6.61 6.55
N PRO A 367 7.61 6.95 6.16
CA PRO A 367 8.76 6.11 6.49
C PRO A 367 8.93 5.88 8.00
N TYR A 368 8.39 6.76 8.85
CA TYR A 368 8.41 6.66 10.30
C TYR A 368 7.24 5.85 10.88
N ALA A 369 6.24 5.46 10.07
CA ALA A 369 5.12 4.60 10.44
C ALA A 369 5.52 3.11 10.57
N SER A 370 6.67 2.85 11.20
CA SER A 370 7.26 1.51 11.33
C SER A 370 8.17 1.42 12.55
N SER A 371 8.05 0.32 13.29
CA SER A 371 8.97 -0.08 14.37
C SER A 371 10.27 -0.72 13.87
N LEU A 372 10.44 -0.89 12.54
CA LEU A 372 11.58 -1.58 11.92
C LEU A 372 11.78 -3.03 12.41
N CYS A 373 10.72 -3.72 12.84
CA CYS A 373 10.82 -5.07 13.39
C CYS A 373 11.13 -6.20 12.38
N GLY A 374 11.19 -5.91 11.08
CA GLY A 374 11.52 -6.90 10.04
C GLY A 374 10.39 -7.86 9.62
N ALA A 375 9.26 -7.89 10.33
CA ALA A 375 8.16 -8.83 10.02
C ALA A 375 7.64 -8.72 8.58
N CYS A 376 7.65 -7.52 7.99
CA CYS A 376 7.25 -7.29 6.60
C CYS A 376 8.20 -7.91 5.58
N TYR A 377 9.51 -7.99 5.89
CA TYR A 377 10.52 -8.63 5.05
C TYR A 377 10.36 -10.15 5.08
N GLU A 378 10.20 -10.73 6.29
CA GLU A 378 10.03 -12.17 6.48
C GLU A 378 8.87 -12.75 5.68
N VAL A 379 7.74 -12.03 5.62
CA VAL A 379 6.53 -12.51 4.92
C VAL A 379 6.49 -12.15 3.43
N CYS A 380 7.39 -11.30 2.93
CA CYS A 380 7.32 -10.81 1.55
C CYS A 380 7.57 -11.96 0.55
N PRO A 381 6.62 -12.29 -0.35
CA PRO A 381 6.81 -13.39 -1.29
C PRO A 381 7.86 -13.14 -2.36
N VAL A 382 8.22 -11.87 -2.59
CA VAL A 382 9.24 -11.45 -3.55
C VAL A 382 10.43 -10.76 -2.86
N LYS A 383 10.61 -11.04 -1.57
CA LYS A 383 11.79 -10.69 -0.75
C LYS A 383 12.22 -9.21 -0.76
N ILE A 384 11.28 -8.27 -0.86
CA ILE A 384 11.56 -6.83 -0.71
C ILE A 384 12.00 -6.53 0.73
N ASN A 385 13.18 -5.93 0.89
CA ASN A 385 13.68 -5.50 2.20
C ASN A 385 13.10 -4.14 2.60
N ILE A 386 11.82 -4.13 2.97
CA ILE A 386 11.11 -2.90 3.35
C ILE A 386 11.81 -2.13 4.48
N PRO A 387 12.33 -2.75 5.56
CA PRO A 387 13.08 -2.02 6.60
C PRO A 387 14.26 -1.19 6.06
N GLU A 388 15.02 -1.74 5.12
CA GLU A 388 16.14 -1.04 4.49
C GLU A 388 15.66 0.17 3.68
N VAL A 389 14.62 -0.01 2.85
CA VAL A 389 14.02 1.10 2.09
C VAL A 389 13.45 2.17 3.02
N LEU A 390 12.84 1.80 4.14
CA LEU A 390 12.37 2.76 5.15
C LEU A 390 13.53 3.59 5.72
N ILE A 391 14.66 2.97 6.08
CA ILE A 391 15.85 3.67 6.59
C ILE A 391 16.42 4.60 5.51
N HIS A 392 16.49 4.15 4.26
CA HIS A 392 16.91 4.95 3.12
C HIS A 392 16.04 6.21 2.94
N LEU A 393 14.72 6.05 2.96
CA LEU A 393 13.79 7.18 2.83
C LEU A 393 13.86 8.12 4.03
N ARG A 394 14.01 7.61 5.27
CA ARG A 394 14.27 8.44 6.46
C ARG A 394 15.55 9.26 6.29
N ASN A 395 16.61 8.68 5.74
CA ASN A 395 17.86 9.40 5.45
C ASN A 395 17.63 10.54 4.45
N LYS A 396 16.87 10.29 3.37
CA LYS A 396 16.50 11.32 2.38
C LYS A 396 15.69 12.45 3.02
N VAL A 397 14.69 12.14 3.85
CA VAL A 397 13.88 13.14 4.58
C VAL A 397 14.77 13.99 5.50
N VAL A 398 15.66 13.37 6.28
CA VAL A 398 16.59 14.10 7.15
C VAL A 398 17.52 15.03 6.34
N LYS A 399 18.00 14.58 5.18
CA LYS A 399 18.85 15.40 4.30
C LYS A 399 18.10 16.61 3.72
N GLN A 400 16.81 16.47 3.38
CA GLN A 400 15.97 17.58 2.89
C GLN A 400 15.81 18.70 3.94
N ASN A 401 15.81 18.35 5.24
CA ASN A 401 15.73 19.34 6.32
C ASN A 401 17.02 20.15 6.53
N GLY A 402 18.09 19.84 5.79
CA GLY A 402 19.35 20.59 5.80
C GLY A 402 20.30 20.26 6.97
N PRO A 403 21.60 20.53 6.81
CA PRO A 403 22.65 20.13 7.76
C PRO A 403 22.71 20.99 9.03
N LEU A 404 21.92 22.06 9.09
CA LEU A 404 21.86 23.05 10.17
C LEU A 404 20.57 22.93 11.01
N ASN A 405 19.74 21.91 10.78
CA ASN A 405 18.59 21.70 11.64
C ASN A 405 19.06 21.34 13.09
N PRO A 406 18.28 21.70 14.13
CA PRO A 406 18.70 21.48 15.52
C PRO A 406 19.02 20.01 15.84
N GLU A 407 18.28 19.08 15.24
CA GLU A 407 18.51 17.63 15.41
C GLU A 407 19.86 17.19 14.83
N ALA A 408 20.21 17.61 13.61
CA ALA A 408 21.50 17.25 12.99
C ALA A 408 22.67 17.91 13.71
N LEU A 409 22.51 19.12 14.23
CA LEU A 409 23.54 19.75 15.07
C LEU A 409 23.71 18.98 16.39
N ALA A 410 22.62 18.60 17.05
CA ALA A 410 22.67 17.78 18.26
C ALA A 410 23.31 16.41 18.00
N MET A 411 22.96 15.74 16.89
CA MET A 411 23.53 14.45 16.50
C MET A 411 25.01 14.57 16.09
N LYS A 412 25.42 15.66 15.42
CA LYS A 412 26.84 15.95 15.15
C LYS A 412 27.62 16.16 16.45
N ALA A 413 27.06 16.90 17.41
CA ALA A 413 27.67 17.09 18.73
C ALA A 413 27.79 15.76 19.49
N ALA A 414 26.72 14.95 19.52
CA ALA A 414 26.74 13.61 20.10
C ALA A 414 27.81 12.71 19.45
N GLY A 415 27.91 12.72 18.12
CA GLY A 415 28.96 12.01 17.38
C GLY A 415 30.37 12.48 17.74
N ALA A 416 30.59 13.80 17.90
CA ALA A 416 31.87 14.35 18.31
C ALA A 416 32.25 13.99 19.77
N ILE A 417 31.24 13.81 20.63
CA ILE A 417 31.40 13.31 22.01
C ILE A 417 31.78 11.84 21.99
N PHE A 418 31.03 10.99 21.27
CA PHE A 418 31.26 9.54 21.25
C PHE A 418 32.57 9.13 20.55
N LYS A 419 33.11 9.94 19.64
CA LYS A 419 34.41 9.70 19.00
C LYS A 419 35.62 9.81 19.94
N SER A 420 35.45 10.34 21.16
CA SER A 420 36.56 10.53 22.09
C SER A 420 36.17 10.09 23.49
N GLU A 421 36.91 9.14 24.06
CA GLU A 421 36.71 8.71 25.44
C GLU A 421 36.72 9.88 26.43
N ARG A 422 37.68 10.81 26.28
CA ARG A 422 37.80 11.98 27.17
C ARG A 422 36.55 12.87 27.12
N ARG A 423 36.03 13.13 25.91
CA ARG A 423 34.81 13.94 25.73
C ARG A 423 33.59 13.22 26.28
N PHE A 424 33.48 11.92 26.03
CA PHE A 424 32.39 11.10 26.58
C PHE A 424 32.41 11.08 28.12
N ARG A 425 33.57 10.87 28.75
CA ARG A 425 33.70 10.93 30.23
C ARG A 425 33.31 12.31 30.77
N ALA A 426 33.75 13.39 30.13
CA ALA A 426 33.40 14.75 30.52
C ALA A 426 31.88 15.00 30.38
N ALA A 427 31.28 14.58 29.26
CA ALA A 427 29.85 14.71 29.01
C ALA A 427 29.00 13.95 30.04
N GLN A 428 29.41 12.75 30.46
CA GLN A 428 28.72 11.99 31.52
C GLN A 428 28.75 12.72 32.87
N ARG A 429 29.90 13.30 33.26
CA ARG A 429 30.02 14.08 34.49
C ARG A 429 29.18 15.36 34.47
N LEU A 430 29.23 16.08 33.35
CA LEU A 430 28.41 17.28 33.14
C LEU A 430 26.92 16.93 33.13
N GLY A 431 26.53 15.84 32.49
CA GLY A 431 25.16 15.34 32.48
C GLY A 431 24.63 15.07 33.88
N ARG A 432 25.43 14.42 34.75
CA ARG A 432 25.07 14.15 36.16
C ARG A 432 24.82 15.44 36.97
N ILE A 433 25.61 16.48 36.71
CA ILE A 433 25.41 17.77 37.38
C ILE A 433 24.18 18.48 36.78
N ALA A 434 24.00 18.40 35.47
CA ALA A 434 22.92 19.06 34.75
C ALA A 434 21.53 18.47 35.03
N GLU A 435 21.44 17.17 35.37
CA GLU A 435 20.16 16.53 35.71
C GLU A 435 19.69 16.85 37.14
N THR A 436 20.59 17.22 38.07
CA THR A 436 20.27 17.45 39.49
C THR A 436 19.03 18.33 39.74
N PRO A 437 18.80 19.46 39.04
CA PRO A 437 17.60 20.28 39.24
C PRO A 437 16.30 19.63 38.73
N LEU A 438 16.38 18.55 37.95
CA LEU A 438 15.24 17.84 37.36
C LEU A 438 14.86 16.58 38.13
N VAL A 439 15.72 16.13 39.05
CA VAL A 439 15.52 14.91 39.85
C VAL A 439 14.59 15.21 41.03
N GLY A 440 13.48 14.48 41.09
CA GLY A 440 12.55 14.49 42.21
C GLY A 440 13.15 13.86 43.47
N LYS A 441 12.52 14.09 44.63
CA LYS A 441 12.98 13.53 45.91
C LYS A 441 12.98 12.00 45.96
N ASP A 442 12.22 11.37 45.08
CA ASP A 442 12.12 9.92 44.87
C ASP A 442 13.23 9.36 43.95
N GLY A 443 14.12 10.20 43.44
CA GLY A 443 15.21 9.80 42.55
C GLY A 443 14.77 9.60 41.09
N TRP A 444 13.59 10.11 40.74
CA TRP A 444 13.03 10.03 39.38
C TRP A 444 12.86 11.42 38.77
N ILE A 445 13.04 11.48 37.45
CA ILE A 445 12.80 12.64 36.62
C ILE A 445 11.46 12.39 35.92
N GLY A 446 10.41 12.98 36.47
CA GLY A 446 9.03 12.88 35.92
C GLY A 446 8.71 13.95 34.87
N TRP A 447 9.62 14.88 34.62
CA TRP A 447 9.41 15.94 33.64
C TRP A 447 10.71 16.41 32.99
N LEU A 448 10.70 16.55 31.68
CA LEU A 448 11.79 17.16 30.90
C LEU A 448 11.25 18.32 30.04
N PRO A 449 12.05 19.37 29.81
CA PRO A 449 11.63 20.51 28.98
C PRO A 449 11.65 20.20 27.47
N GLY A 450 10.83 20.94 26.72
CA GLY A 450 10.84 20.93 25.25
C GLY A 450 10.56 19.56 24.64
N MET A 451 11.31 19.19 23.59
CA MET A 451 11.14 17.90 22.89
C MET A 451 11.41 16.68 23.78
N LEU A 452 12.24 16.83 24.81
CA LEU A 452 12.54 15.74 25.76
C LEU A 452 11.33 15.40 26.64
N GLY A 453 10.42 16.36 26.85
CA GLY A 453 9.19 16.14 27.62
C GLY A 453 8.27 15.09 27.01
N GLY A 454 8.37 14.82 25.71
CA GLY A 454 7.64 13.74 25.05
C GLY A 454 8.00 12.35 25.61
N TRP A 455 9.21 12.16 26.13
CA TRP A 455 9.61 10.91 26.78
C TRP A 455 8.95 10.77 28.16
N THR A 456 9.03 11.82 28.98
CA THR A 456 8.46 11.82 30.35
C THR A 456 6.93 11.86 30.38
N GLN A 457 6.25 12.09 29.25
CA GLN A 457 4.80 11.91 29.15
C GLN A 457 4.37 10.43 29.25
N VAL A 458 5.26 9.50 28.93
CA VAL A 458 4.96 8.06 28.92
C VAL A 458 5.86 7.26 29.84
N ARG A 459 7.03 7.80 30.23
CA ARG A 459 8.02 7.08 31.04
C ARG A 459 8.92 8.02 31.85
N ASP A 460 8.97 7.78 33.16
CA ASP A 460 9.92 8.45 34.04
C ASP A 460 11.36 7.93 33.83
N LEU A 461 12.34 8.81 34.03
CA LEU A 461 13.76 8.46 34.00
C LEU A 461 14.32 8.39 35.41
N ARG A 462 15.17 7.40 35.67
CA ARG A 462 15.89 7.33 36.94
C ARG A 462 17.10 8.24 36.91
N GLU A 463 17.41 8.91 38.02
CA GLU A 463 18.66 9.66 38.23
C GLU A 463 19.88 8.82 37.79
N MET A 464 20.87 9.44 37.13
CA MET A 464 22.08 8.70 36.78
C MET A 464 22.83 8.23 38.03
N PRO A 465 23.44 7.03 37.99
CA PRO A 465 24.14 6.50 39.14
C PRO A 465 25.31 7.40 39.55
N LYS A 466 25.52 7.55 40.87
CA LYS A 466 26.60 8.34 41.49
C LYS A 466 28.00 7.91 41.05
N GLU A 467 28.12 6.68 40.56
CA GLU A 467 29.36 6.09 40.06
C GLU A 467 29.08 5.47 38.68
N THR A 468 29.94 5.76 37.69
CA THR A 468 29.85 5.09 36.39
C THR A 468 30.45 3.68 36.48
N PHE A 469 30.03 2.77 35.58
CA PHE A 469 30.63 1.43 35.51
C PHE A 469 32.17 1.45 35.40
N ARG A 470 32.74 2.41 34.66
CA ARG A 470 34.20 2.56 34.52
C ARG A 470 34.87 3.04 35.80
N GLU A 471 34.29 4.02 36.49
CA GLU A 471 34.81 4.49 37.79
C GLU A 471 34.77 3.36 38.83
N TRP A 472 33.67 2.60 38.87
CA TRP A 472 33.55 1.41 39.70
C TRP A 472 34.63 0.36 39.36
N TRP A 473 34.82 0.08 38.07
CA TRP A 473 35.80 -0.90 37.60
C TRP A 473 37.25 -0.52 37.94
N GLU A 474 37.63 0.75 37.74
CA GLU A 474 38.94 1.29 38.08
C GLU A 474 39.20 1.26 39.60
N LYS A 475 38.18 1.56 40.42
CA LYS A 475 38.29 1.46 41.89
C LYS A 475 38.38 0.01 42.37
N ARG A 476 37.67 -0.92 41.71
CA ARG A 476 37.73 -2.35 42.02
C ARG A 476 39.11 -2.93 41.76
N GLY A 477 39.72 -2.62 40.62
CA GLY A 477 41.08 -3.09 40.29
C GLY A 477 42.17 -2.58 41.24
N LYS A 478 41.96 -1.41 41.87
CA LYS A 478 42.87 -0.84 42.88
C LYS A 478 42.68 -1.41 44.30
N ARG A 479 41.63 -2.20 44.55
CA ARG A 479 41.37 -2.88 45.84
C ARG A 479 41.85 -4.34 45.85
N GLY A 480 42.45 -4.82 44.77
CA GLY A 480 42.91 -6.20 44.60
C GLY A 480 44.43 -6.35 44.51
N ASN A 481 45.20 -5.43 45.11
CA ASN A 481 46.64 -5.57 45.36
C ASN A 481 46.92 -5.36 46.84
#